data_AF-X1SP94-F1
#
_entry.id   AF-X1SP94-F1
#
_cell.length_a   1.000
_cell.length_b   1.000
_cell.length_c   1.000
_cell.angle_alpha   90.00
_cell.angle_beta   90.00
_cell.angle_gamma   90.00
#
_symmetry.space_group_name_H-M   'P 1'
#
loop_
_entity.id
_entity.type
_entity.pdbx_description
1 polymer ?
#
loop_
_entity_poly.entity_id
_entity_poly.type
_entity_poly.pdbx_seq_one_letter_code
_entity_poly.pdbx_strand_id
1 'polypeptide(L)' 'AIVWNKERVIPEFDIEKCTLCHKCIDVCEQNTLADFTEVKTRARLTP' A
#
# COMPACT_ATOMS: atom_id res chain seq x y z
N ALA A 1 9.78 2.88 0.73
CA ALA A 1 9.03 1.64 0.99
C ALA A 1 9.17 0.62 -0.14
N ILE A 2 8.80 0.94 -1.39
CA ILE A 2 8.94 -0.05 -2.48
C ILE A 2 10.41 -0.19 -2.91
N VAL A 3 10.93 -1.42 -2.91
CA VAL A 3 12.30 -1.76 -3.29
C VAL A 3 12.27 -2.90 -4.31
N TRP A 4 13.07 -2.81 -5.37
CA TRP A 4 13.17 -3.88 -6.36
C TRP A 4 13.98 -5.06 -5.82
N ASN A 5 13.35 -6.23 -5.65
CA ASN A 5 14.05 -7.46 -5.33
C ASN A 5 14.58 -8.10 -6.64
N LYS A 6 15.91 -8.09 -6.81
CA LYS A 6 16.57 -8.61 -8.02
C LYS A 6 16.54 -10.12 -8.15
N GLU A 7 16.47 -10.85 -7.03
CA GLU A 7 16.48 -12.31 -7.02
C GLU A 7 15.10 -12.87 -7.40
N ARG A 8 14.05 -12.28 -6.82
CA ARG A 8 12.65 -12.67 -7.07
C ARG A 8 12.02 -11.97 -8.26
N VAL A 9 12.67 -10.94 -8.79
CA VAL A 9 12.23 -10.14 -9.94
C VAL A 9 10.85 -9.51 -9.69
N ILE A 10 10.60 -9.08 -8.46
CA ILE A 10 9.36 -8.42 -8.04
C ILE A 10 9.66 -7.22 -7.13
N PRO A 11 8.80 -6.19 -7.10
CA PRO A 11 8.89 -5.17 -6.08
C PRO A 11 8.47 -5.73 -4.72
N GLU A 12 9.22 -5.42 -3.67
CA GLU A 12 8.90 -5.74 -2.28
C GLU A 12 8.61 -4.46 -1.50
N PHE A 13 7.70 -4.55 -0.54
CA PHE A 13 7.28 -3.42 0.27
C PHE A 13 7.95 -3.46 1.65
N ASP A 14 8.82 -2.48 1.91
CA ASP A 14 9.46 -2.25 3.21
C ASP A 14 8.59 -1.30 4.06
N ILE A 15 7.92 -1.86 5.06
CA ILE A 15 7.00 -1.15 5.94
C ILE A 15 7.71 -0.15 6.86
N GLU A 16 8.94 -0.45 7.28
CA GLU A 16 9.73 0.42 8.17
C GLU A 16 10.14 1.73 7.45
N LYS A 17 10.27 1.68 6.12
CA LYS A 17 10.52 2.85 5.27
C LYS A 17 9.26 3.50 4.71
N CYS A 18 8.07 3.08 5.17
CA CYS A 18 6.80 3.67 4.73
C CYS A 18 6.50 4.94 5.52
N THR A 19 6.22 6.03 4.81
CA THR A 19 5.86 7.33 5.41
C THR A 19 4.39 7.68 5.22
N LEU A 20 3.56 6.72 4.79
CA LEU A 20 2.15 6.92 4.46
C LEU A 20 1.90 8.05 3.43
N CYS A 21 2.79 8.18 2.45
CA CYS A 21 2.65 9.19 1.39
C CYS A 21 1.59 8.84 0.32
N HIS A 22 1.02 7.64 0.35
CA HIS A 22 0.00 7.10 -0.57
C HIS A 22 0.36 7.06 -2.08
N LYS A 23 1.53 7.54 -2.48
CA LYS A 23 1.97 7.53 -3.90
C LYS A 23 1.90 6.17 -4.57
N CYS A 24 2.13 5.07 -3.85
CA CYS A 24 2.04 3.72 -4.40
C CYS A 24 0.62 3.31 -4.77
N ILE A 25 -0.39 3.92 -4.14
CA ILE A 25 -1.81 3.69 -4.42
C ILE A 25 -2.16 4.45 -5.70
N ASP A 26 -1.78 5.73 -5.77
CA ASP A 26 -2.09 6.62 -6.89
C ASP A 26 -1.52 6.13 -8.24
N VAL A 27 -0.32 5.53 -8.24
CA VAL A 27 0.36 5.08 -9.47
C VAL A 27 0.00 3.66 -9.90
N CYS A 28 -0.66 2.87 -9.05
CA CYS A 28 -0.96 1.48 -9.36
C CYS A 28 -2.22 1.40 -10.22
N GLU A 29 -2.06 1.16 -11.53
CA GLU A 29 -3.16 1.07 -12.50
C GLU A 29 -4.20 0.00 -12.13
N GLN A 30 -3.75 -1.08 -11.49
CA GLN A 30 -4.60 -2.18 -11.03
C GLN A 30 -5.38 -1.83 -9.76
N ASN A 31 -5.10 -0.68 -9.16
CA ASN A 31 -5.70 -0.18 -7.93
C ASN A 31 -5.66 -1.19 -6.77
N THR A 32 -4.69 -2.11 -6.79
CA THR A 32 -4.61 -3.27 -5.88
C THR A 32 -4.41 -2.85 -4.42
N LEU A 33 -3.93 -1.64 -4.19
CA LEU A 33 -3.64 -1.11 -2.87
C LEU A 33 -4.73 -0.13 -2.35
N ALA A 34 -5.82 0.07 -3.09
CA ALA A 34 -6.88 1.01 -2.71
C ALA A 34 -7.50 0.70 -1.34
N ASP A 35 -7.74 -0.59 -1.08
CA ASP A 35 -8.44 -1.06 0.12
C ASP A 35 -7.65 -0.84 1.42
N PHE A 36 -6.33 -0.66 1.33
CA PHE A 36 -5.51 -0.35 2.51
C PHE A 36 -5.76 1.07 3.04
N THR A 37 -6.48 1.92 2.29
CA THR A 37 -6.96 3.23 2.77
C THR A 37 -8.29 3.12 3.55
N GLU A 38 -9.02 2.01 3.42
CA GLU A 38 -10.38 1.83 3.99
C GLU A 38 -10.40 1.39 5.46
N VAL A 39 -9.25 1.18 6.09
CA VAL A 39 -9.19 0.89 7.54
C VAL A 39 -9.75 2.05 8.38
N LYS A 40 -9.94 3.25 7.81
CA LYS A 40 -10.66 4.36 8.47
C LYS A 40 -12.19 4.28 8.42
N THR A 41 -12.81 3.40 7.64
CA THR A 41 -14.28 3.47 7.43
C THR A 41 -15.05 2.36 8.14
N ARG A 42 -14.44 1.21 8.46
CA ARG A 42 -15.14 0.15 9.23
C ARG A 42 -15.07 0.28 10.76
N ALA A 43 -14.22 1.14 11.32
CA ALA A 43 -14.26 1.48 12.74
C ALA A 43 -15.31 2.56 13.09
N ARG A 44 -15.90 3.22 12.08
CA ARG A 44 -16.95 4.26 12.24
C ARG A 44 -18.36 3.78 11.92
N LEU A 45 -18.53 2.51 11.54
CA LEU A 45 -19.81 1.94 11.09
C LEU A 45 -20.24 0.69 11.87
N THR A 46 -19.54 0.32 12.95
CA THR A 46 -20.14 -0.54 13.98
C THR A 46 -21.02 0.33 14.88
N PRO A 47 -22.34 0.08 14.96
CA PRO A 47 -23.24 0.78 15.89
C PRO A 47 -22.85 0.55 17.35
#